data_AF-A0A510KB59-F1
#
_entry.id   AF-A0A510KB59-F1
#
_cell.length_a   1.000
_cell.length_b   1.000
_cell.length_c   1.000
_cell.angle_alpha   90.00
_cell.angle_beta   90.00
_cell.angle_gamma   90.00
#
_symmetry.space_group_name_H-M   'P 1'
#
loop_
_entity.id
_entity.type
_entity.pdbx_description
1 polymer ?
#
loop_
_entity_poly.entity_id
_entity_poly.type
_entity_poly.pdbx_seq_one_letter_code
_entity_poly.pdbx_strand_id
1 'polypeptide(L)'
;MLGFKDEGGISQVCDFVQNDLYYPTFLEKLSYIIFSISKNHFFNDGNKRTALMCGAYFLSINGYREKIDLYITDMETYVVELVEGKISREELIEI
;
A
#
# COMPACT_ATOMS: atom_id res chain seq x y z
N MET A 1 -8.47 -21.40 11.14
CA MET A 1 -9.08 -20.18 10.60
C MET A 1 -8.17 -19.70 9.48
N LEU A 2 -8.68 -19.54 8.26
CA LEU A 2 -7.89 -18.96 7.16
C LEU A 2 -7.58 -17.48 7.53
N GLY A 3 -6.35 -17.03 7.27
CA GLY A 3 -5.89 -15.69 7.68
C GLY A 3 -6.56 -14.53 6.93
N PHE A 4 -7.22 -14.84 5.81
CA PHE A 4 -7.91 -13.90 4.95
C PHE A 4 -9.36 -13.68 5.40
N LYS A 5 -9.83 -12.44 5.28
CA LYS A 5 -11.22 -12.02 5.47
C LYS A 5 -11.89 -11.75 4.12
N ASP A 6 -11.16 -11.21 3.16
CA ASP A 6 -11.64 -10.95 1.80
C ASP A 6 -10.49 -11.11 0.78
N GLU A 7 -10.42 -12.30 0.18
CA GLU A 7 -9.45 -12.62 -0.86
C GLU A 7 -9.83 -12.00 -2.21
N GLY A 8 -11.13 -11.87 -2.50
CA GLY A 8 -11.61 -11.27 -3.74
C GLY A 8 -11.24 -9.78 -3.83
N GLY A 9 -11.36 -9.06 -2.72
CA GLY A 9 -10.92 -7.66 -2.63
C GLY A 9 -9.43 -7.49 -2.88
N ILE A 10 -8.58 -8.41 -2.42
CA ILE A 10 -7.14 -8.39 -2.73
C ILE A 10 -6.90 -8.55 -4.24
N SER A 11 -7.58 -9.52 -4.87
CA SER A 11 -7.47 -9.72 -6.33
C SER A 11 -7.87 -8.45 -7.09
N GLN A 12 -8.94 -7.79 -6.67
CA GLN A 12 -9.39 -6.54 -7.29
C GLN A 12 -8.33 -5.43 -7.17
N VAL A 13 -7.65 -5.30 -6.02
CA VAL A 13 -6.55 -4.33 -5.88
C VAL A 13 -5.44 -4.60 -6.91
N CYS A 14 -5.08 -5.86 -7.12
CA CYS A 14 -4.10 -6.26 -8.13
C CYS A 14 -4.57 -5.95 -9.57
N ASP A 15 -5.86 -6.09 -9.86
CA ASP A 15 -6.41 -5.76 -11.18
C ASP A 15 -6.47 -4.24 -11.41
N PHE A 16 -6.93 -3.47 -10.42
CA PHE A 16 -7.11 -2.03 -10.55
C PHE A 16 -5.80 -1.25 -10.57
N VAL A 17 -4.75 -1.67 -9.85
CA VAL A 17 -3.45 -0.96 -9.85
C VAL A 17 -2.79 -0.92 -11.23
N GLN A 18 -3.17 -1.83 -12.13
CA GLN A 18 -2.67 -1.90 -13.50
C GLN A 18 -3.30 -0.85 -14.42
N ASN A 19 -4.35 -0.14 -13.96
CA ASN A 19 -5.06 0.82 -14.79
C ASN A 19 -4.36 2.18 -14.82
N ASP A 20 -3.56 2.42 -15.87
CA ASP A 20 -2.80 3.65 -16.07
C ASP A 20 -3.67 4.91 -16.27
N LEU A 21 -4.98 4.78 -16.56
CA LEU A 21 -5.88 5.92 -16.60
C LEU A 21 -6.10 6.52 -15.20
N TYR A 22 -6.09 5.67 -14.17
CA TYR A 22 -6.31 6.08 -12.77
C TYR A 22 -5.01 6.19 -11.98
N TYR A 23 -3.99 5.40 -12.34
CA TYR A 23 -2.69 5.37 -11.65
C TYR A 23 -1.54 5.50 -12.66
N PRO A 24 -1.39 6.65 -13.33
CA PRO A 24 -0.40 6.81 -14.40
C PRO A 24 1.05 6.76 -13.92
N THR A 25 1.32 7.10 -12.66
CA THR A 25 2.69 7.11 -12.11
C THR A 25 2.99 5.97 -11.15
N PHE A 26 4.28 5.70 -10.95
CA PHE A 26 4.75 4.71 -9.97
C PHE A 26 4.25 5.04 -8.55
N LEU A 27 4.32 6.31 -8.14
CA LEU A 27 3.91 6.75 -6.81
C LEU A 27 2.39 6.62 -6.62
N GLU A 28 1.59 6.90 -7.64
CA GLU A 28 0.14 6.67 -7.58
C GLU A 28 -0.20 5.19 -7.41
N LYS A 29 0.50 4.30 -8.13
CA LYS A 29 0.33 2.84 -7.96
C LYS A 29 0.73 2.37 -6.57
N LEU A 30 1.87 2.84 -6.08
CA LEU A 30 2.37 2.53 -4.75
C LEU A 30 1.39 3.01 -3.66
N SER A 31 0.97 4.27 -3.73
CA SER A 31 0.02 4.89 -2.80
C SER A 31 -1.34 4.16 -2.83
N TYR A 32 -1.83 3.77 -4.01
CA TYR A 32 -3.04 2.96 -4.14
C TYR A 32 -2.94 1.59 -3.46
N ILE A 33 -1.82 0.88 -3.63
CA ILE A 33 -1.58 -0.42 -2.96
C ILE A 33 -1.61 -0.25 -1.43
N ILE A 34 -0.87 0.74 -0.92
CA ILE A 34 -0.75 0.99 0.52
C ILE A 34 -2.10 1.37 1.12
N PHE A 35 -2.81 2.31 0.49
CA PHE A 35 -4.13 2.74 0.93
C PHE A 35 -5.12 1.57 0.95
N SER A 36 -5.23 0.84 -0.16
CA SER A 36 -6.22 -0.23 -0.31
C SER A 36 -6.00 -1.35 0.69
N ILE A 37 -4.75 -1.81 0.87
CA ILE A 37 -4.45 -2.92 1.79
C ILE A 37 -4.60 -2.48 3.25
N SER A 38 -4.20 -1.25 3.59
CA SER A 38 -4.25 -0.78 4.98
C SER A 38 -5.67 -0.47 5.47
N LYS A 39 -6.55 0.03 4.59
CA LYS A 39 -7.92 0.47 4.93
C LYS A 39 -9.01 -0.61 4.80
N ASN A 40 -8.92 -1.52 3.84
CA ASN A 40 -10.06 -2.39 3.49
C ASN A 40 -10.18 -3.66 4.35
N HIS A 41 -9.32 -3.83 5.35
CA HIS A 41 -9.39 -4.96 6.31
C HIS A 41 -9.45 -6.34 5.64
N PHE A 42 -8.70 -6.57 4.57
CA PHE A 42 -8.67 -7.84 3.84
C PHE A 42 -8.18 -9.04 4.68
N PHE A 43 -7.43 -8.78 5.74
CA PHE A 43 -6.94 -9.78 6.69
C PHE A 43 -7.59 -9.61 8.06
N ASN A 44 -7.66 -10.71 8.83
CA ASN A 44 -8.17 -10.68 10.21
C ASN A 44 -7.37 -9.73 11.12
N ASP A 45 -6.05 -9.69 10.93
CA ASP A 45 -5.13 -8.72 11.52
C ASP A 45 -3.95 -8.53 10.57
N GLY A 46 -3.13 -7.51 10.81
CA GLY A 46 -1.89 -7.29 10.09
C GLY A 46 -2.01 -6.40 8.86
N ASN A 47 -3.21 -5.91 8.50
CA ASN A 47 -3.45 -5.08 7.31
C ASN A 47 -2.42 -3.95 7.13
N LYS A 48 -2.11 -3.18 8.19
CA LYS A 48 -1.08 -2.12 8.16
C LYS A 48 0.32 -2.65 7.85
N ARG A 49 0.72 -3.75 8.51
CA ARG A 49 2.02 -4.40 8.31
C ARG A 49 2.12 -5.00 6.91
N THR A 50 1.04 -5.62 6.43
CA THR A 50 0.97 -6.15 5.06
C THR A 50 1.05 -5.02 4.04
N ALA A 51 0.35 -3.90 4.22
CA ALA A 51 0.44 -2.74 3.33
C ALA A 51 1.88 -2.20 3.24
N LEU A 52 2.55 -2.04 4.39
CA LEU A 52 3.94 -1.60 4.46
C LEU A 52 4.87 -2.56 3.69
N MET A 53 4.75 -3.87 3.93
CA MET A 53 5.58 -4.87 3.26
C MET A 53 5.27 -5.01 1.76
N CYS A 54 4.01 -4.86 1.35
CA CYS A 54 3.63 -4.85 -0.06
C CYS A 54 4.25 -3.66 -0.79
N GLY A 55 4.27 -2.47 -0.19
CA GLY A 55 4.97 -1.32 -0.77
C GLY A 55 6.48 -1.55 -0.86
N ALA A 56 7.13 -2.04 0.21
CA ALA A 56 8.55 -2.37 0.18
C ALA A 56 8.89 -3.42 -0.91
N TYR A 57 8.04 -4.44 -1.08
CA TYR A 57 8.17 -5.42 -2.15
C TYR A 57 7.98 -4.78 -3.53
N PHE A 58 6.99 -3.88 -3.68
CA PHE A 58 6.76 -3.14 -4.92
C PHE A 58 7.97 -2.27 -5.31
N LEU A 59 8.61 -1.59 -4.34
CA LEU A 59 9.88 -0.89 -4.57
C LEU A 59 10.98 -1.86 -5.04
N SER A 60 11.13 -2.99 -4.35
CA SER A 60 12.16 -4.00 -4.64
C SER A 60 12.08 -4.52 -6.08
N ILE A 61 10.88 -4.90 -6.53
CA ILE A 61 10.69 -5.47 -7.89
C ILE A 61 10.75 -4.42 -9.00
N ASN A 62 10.68 -3.12 -8.65
CA ASN A 62 10.82 -2.01 -9.59
C ASN A 62 12.21 -1.35 -9.54
N GLY A 63 13.19 -1.96 -8.88
CA GLY A 63 14.59 -1.52 -8.90
C GLY A 63 15.00 -0.50 -7.85
N TYR A 64 14.16 -0.26 -6.83
CA TYR A 64 14.42 0.69 -5.73
C TYR A 64 14.86 0.00 -4.43
N ARG A 65 15.64 -1.07 -4.53
CA ARG A 65 16.02 -1.90 -3.37
C ARG A 65 16.79 -1.09 -2.31
N GLU A 66 17.62 -0.16 -2.73
CA GLU A 66 18.39 0.74 -1.87
C GLU A 66 17.53 1.76 -1.10
N LYS A 67 16.25 1.91 -1.48
CA LYS A 67 15.31 2.81 -0.82
C LYS A 67 14.43 2.10 0.22
N ILE A 68 14.47 0.77 0.28
CA ILE A 68 13.55 -0.02 1.13
C ILE A 68 13.68 0.35 2.61
N ASP A 69 14.90 0.49 3.14
CA ASP A 69 15.11 0.77 4.56
C ASP A 69 14.57 2.16 4.95
N LEU A 70 14.80 3.16 4.08
CA LEU A 70 14.25 4.50 4.25
C LEU A 70 12.72 4.49 4.15
N TYR A 71 12.19 3.84 3.11
CA TYR A 71 10.75 3.66 2.90
C TYR A 71 10.08 3.03 4.12
N ILE A 72 10.62 1.93 4.67
CA ILE A 72 10.02 1.25 5.83
C ILE A 72 9.98 2.17 7.04
N THR A 73 11.08 2.90 7.29
CA THR A 73 11.22 3.81 8.43
C THR A 73 10.20 4.95 8.36
N ASP A 74 10.10 5.60 7.21
CA ASP A 74 9.21 6.76 7.03
C ASP A 74 7.74 6.32 7.00
N MET A 75 7.43 5.25 6.26
CA MET A 75 6.06 4.82 6.01
C MET A 75 5.38 4.15 7.20
N GLU A 76 6.12 3.66 8.20
CA GLU A 76 5.51 3.09 9.41
C GLU A 76 4.56 4.10 10.08
N THR A 77 4.96 5.37 10.14
CA THR A 77 4.13 6.45 10.69
C THR A 77 3.00 6.83 9.73
N TYR A 78 3.33 7.05 8.45
CA TYR A 78 2.35 7.53 7.48
C TYR A 78 1.23 6.53 7.20
N VAL A 79 1.49 5.22 7.25
CA VAL A 79 0.43 4.20 7.12
C VAL A 79 -0.58 4.31 8.27
N VAL A 80 -0.13 4.63 9.49
CA VAL A 80 -1.03 4.85 10.64
C VAL A 80 -1.85 6.11 10.43
N GLU A 81 -1.19 7.21 10.06
CA GLU A 81 -1.86 8.49 9.81
C GLU A 81 -2.89 8.41 8.67
N LEU A 82 -2.56 7.68 7.60
CA LEU A 82 -3.47 7.40 6.50
C LEU A 82 -4.70 6.62 6.99
N VAL A 83 -4.50 5.55 7.78
CA VAL A 83 -5.59 4.74 8.36
C VAL A 83 -6.46 5.55 9.33
N GLU A 84 -5.87 6.48 10.07
CA GLU A 84 -6.59 7.40 10.95
C GLU A 84 -7.26 8.56 10.20
N GLY A 85 -6.96 8.73 8.91
CA GLY A 85 -7.50 9.81 8.07
C GLY A 85 -6.88 11.18 8.33
N LYS A 86 -5.69 11.21 8.94
CA LYS A 86 -4.91 12.43 9.18
C LYS A 86 -4.23 12.95 7.92
N ILE A 87 -3.87 12.03 7.02
CA ILE A 87 -3.40 12.32 5.68
C ILE A 87 -4.28 11.59 4.65
N SER A 88 -4.42 12.18 3.49
CA SER A 88 -5.06 11.62 2.31
C SER A 88 -4.07 10.77 1.51
N ARG A 89 -4.60 10.00 0.56
CA ARG A 89 -3.78 9.22 -0.38
C ARG A 89 -2.98 10.13 -1.31
N GLU A 90 -3.54 11.28 -1.65
CA GLU A 90 -2.94 12.30 -2.48
C GLU A 90 -1.78 12.99 -1.74
N GLU A 91 -1.94 13.31 -0.45
CA GLU A 91 -0.84 13.81 0.39
C GLU A 91 0.28 12.78 0.55
N LEU A 92 -0.05 11.49 0.61
CA LEU A 92 0.95 10.42 0.69
C LEU A 92 1.88 10.36 -0.53
N ILE A 93 1.44 10.83 -1.70
CA ILE A 93 2.25 10.83 -2.93
C ILE A 93 3.34 11.92 -2.87
N GLU A 94 3.09 12.99 -2.12
CA GLU A 94 3.96 14.18 -2.04
C GLU A 94 5.02 14.10 -0.91
N ILE A 95 4.96 13.06 -0.09
CA ILE A 95 5.90 12.78 1.00
C ILE A 95 7.14 12.04 0.46
#